data_AF-A0A7X3QN08-F1
#
_entry.id   AF-A0A7X3QN08-F1
#
_cell.length_a   1.000
_cell.length_b   1.000
_cell.length_c   1.000
_cell.angle_alpha   90.00
_cell.angle_beta   90.00
_cell.angle_gamma   90.00
#
_symmetry.space_group_name_H-M   'P 1'
#
loop_
_entity.id
_entity.type
_entity.pdbx_description
1 polymer ?
#
loop_
_entity_poly.entity_id
_entity_poly.type
_entity_poly.pdbx_seq_one_letter_code
_entity_poly.pdbx_strand_id
1 'polypeptide(L)'
;MTRLQDVNTTDVRSAIELGCHTMSSVFNADDNDVPFFGSRVRPQAELRFSAAHSEAHVPGRHLNALLNAEDAAGVAVDEAAIEKHAAAAFYSYS
;
A
#
# COMPACT_ATOMS: atom_id res chain seq x y z
N MET A 1 -22.08 -7.63 -3.83
CA MET A 1 -20.84 -6.85 -3.63
C MET A 1 -21.24 -5.39 -3.50
N THR A 2 -21.14 -4.84 -2.30
CA THR A 2 -21.33 -3.41 -2.06
C THR A 2 -20.13 -2.70 -2.67
N ARG A 3 -20.33 -1.93 -3.74
CA ARG A 3 -19.28 -1.04 -4.27
C ARG A 3 -18.98 -0.03 -3.16
N LEU A 4 -17.71 0.18 -2.83
CA LEU A 4 -17.30 1.29 -1.98
C LEU A 4 -17.83 2.57 -2.65
N GLN A 5 -18.83 3.24 -2.07
CA GLN A 5 -19.55 4.33 -2.74
C GLN A 5 -18.70 5.62 -2.80
N ASP A 6 -17.70 5.72 -1.93
CA ASP A 6 -16.93 6.93 -1.67
C ASP A 6 -15.47 6.83 -2.18
N VAL A 7 -15.22 6.03 -3.22
CA VAL A 7 -13.94 6.14 -3.93
C VAL A 7 -13.97 7.44 -4.73
N ASN A 8 -13.06 8.37 -4.47
CA ASN A 8 -12.96 9.70 -5.11
C ASN A 8 -13.92 10.78 -4.57
N THR A 9 -14.02 10.94 -3.25
CA THR A 9 -14.66 12.11 -2.64
C THR A 9 -13.81 13.38 -2.83
N THR A 10 -14.41 14.57 -2.70
CA THR A 10 -13.65 15.83 -2.62
C THR A 10 -13.08 16.08 -1.22
N ASP A 11 -13.30 15.17 -0.27
CA ASP A 11 -12.70 15.23 1.05
C ASP A 11 -11.30 14.61 1.01
N VAL A 12 -10.32 15.51 1.00
CA VAL A 12 -8.90 15.17 0.92
C VAL A 12 -8.46 14.28 2.08
N ARG A 13 -8.98 14.48 3.29
CA ARG A 13 -8.57 13.67 4.46
C ARG A 13 -9.05 12.24 4.30
N SER A 14 -10.33 12.05 3.99
CA SER A 14 -10.89 10.71 3.74
C SER A 14 -10.18 9.99 2.59
N ALA A 15 -9.77 10.72 1.54
CA ALA A 15 -8.99 10.15 0.44
C ALA A 15 -7.59 9.72 0.88
N ILE A 16 -6.91 10.49 1.73
CA ILE A 16 -5.61 10.12 2.32
C ILE A 16 -5.76 8.87 3.20
N GLU A 17 -6.77 8.83 4.07
CA GLU A 17 -7.04 7.68 4.96
C GLU A 17 -7.28 6.39 4.16
N LEU A 18 -8.09 6.46 3.09
CA LEU A 18 -8.32 5.34 2.18
C LEU A 18 -7.04 4.89 1.47
N GLY A 19 -6.20 5.84 1.07
CA GLY A 19 -4.88 5.57 0.48
C GLY A 19 -3.97 4.82 1.46
N CYS A 20 -3.89 5.29 2.72
CA CYS A 20 -3.10 4.65 3.77
C CYS A 20 -3.57 3.22 4.05
N HIS A 21 -4.88 3.00 4.14
CA HIS A 21 -5.45 1.67 4.31
C HIS A 21 -5.07 0.74 3.15
N THR A 22 -5.17 1.24 1.91
CA THR A 22 -4.83 0.46 0.71
C THR A 22 -3.36 0.08 0.69
N MET A 23 -2.46 1.05 0.94
CA MET A 23 -1.01 0.80 0.99
C MET A 23 -0.65 -0.19 2.10
N SER A 24 -1.30 -0.11 3.27
CA SER A 24 -1.05 -1.03 4.39
C SER A 24 -1.49 -2.47 4.10
N SER A 25 -2.39 -2.67 3.13
CA SER A 25 -2.98 -3.97 2.80
C SER A 25 -2.28 -4.70 1.65
N VAL A 26 -1.14 -4.19 1.16
CA VAL A 26 -0.46 -4.77 -0.01
C VAL A 26 0.42 -5.98 0.32
N PHE A 27 0.62 -6.31 1.60
CA PHE A 27 1.50 -7.40 2.00
C PHE A 27 0.77 -8.73 2.13
N ASN A 28 1.39 -9.80 1.63
CA ASN A 28 0.87 -11.14 1.77
C ASN A 28 1.22 -11.71 3.16
N ALA A 29 0.24 -11.71 4.06
CA ALA A 29 0.40 -12.27 5.40
C ALA A 29 0.75 -13.78 5.39
N ASP A 30 0.40 -14.49 4.31
CA ASP A 30 0.66 -15.93 4.16
C ASP A 30 2.02 -16.23 3.49
N ASP A 31 2.76 -15.21 3.05
CA ASP A 31 4.03 -15.34 2.32
C ASP A 31 5.06 -14.34 2.86
N ASN A 32 5.37 -14.43 4.15
CA ASN A 32 6.40 -13.63 4.83
C ASN A 32 6.30 -12.11 4.59
N ASP A 33 5.08 -11.58 4.49
CA ASP A 33 4.83 -10.17 4.16
C ASP A 33 5.52 -9.74 2.86
N VAL A 34 5.61 -10.63 1.87
CA VAL A 34 6.02 -10.25 0.51
C VAL A 34 4.91 -9.39 -0.09
N PRO A 35 5.21 -8.16 -0.56
CA PRO A 35 4.21 -7.29 -1.15
C PRO A 35 3.69 -7.81 -2.49
N PHE A 36 2.38 -7.70 -2.67
CA PHE A 36 1.74 -7.89 -3.96
C PHE A 36 1.96 -6.68 -4.86
N PHE A 37 2.66 -6.89 -5.98
CA PHE A 37 2.93 -5.84 -6.97
C PHE A 37 2.43 -6.15 -8.39
N GLY A 38 1.83 -7.31 -8.57
CA GLY A 38 0.94 -7.59 -9.69
C GLY A 38 -0.50 -7.44 -9.24
N SER A 39 -1.30 -6.72 -10.02
CA SER A 39 -2.75 -6.74 -9.86
C SER A 39 -3.40 -7.13 -11.18
N ARG A 40 -4.46 -7.92 -11.10
CA ARG A 40 -5.31 -8.26 -12.24
C ARG A 40 -6.74 -8.10 -11.80
N VAL A 41 -7.56 -7.45 -12.63
CA VAL A 41 -8.99 -7.27 -12.35
C VAL A 41 -9.83 -8.27 -13.14
N ARG A 42 -9.36 -8.68 -14.33
CA ARG A 42 -10.05 -9.63 -15.21
C ARG A 42 -9.06 -10.60 -15.90
N PRO A 43 -9.50 -11.84 -16.18
CA PRO A 43 -10.83 -12.41 -15.90
C PRO A 43 -11.04 -12.79 -14.42
N GLN A 44 -9.95 -12.96 -13.67
CA GLN A 44 -9.97 -13.22 -12.23
C GLN A 44 -9.29 -12.06 -11.51
N ALA A 45 -9.94 -11.57 -10.45
CA ALA A 45 -9.38 -10.52 -9.61
C ALA A 45 -8.32 -11.15 -8.68
N GLU A 46 -7.07 -10.72 -8.80
CA GLU A 46 -5.96 -11.20 -7.96
C GLU A 46 -4.93 -10.09 -7.70
N LEU A 47 -4.29 -10.21 -6.55
CA LEU A 47 -3.03 -9.56 -6.21
C LEU A 47 -1.97 -10.66 -6.15
N ARG A 48 -0.78 -10.41 -6.70
CA ARG A 48 0.30 -11.40 -6.74
C ARG A 48 1.67 -10.74 -6.72
N PHE A 49 2.71 -11.51 -6.40
CA PHE A 49 4.08 -11.10 -6.69
C PHE A 49 4.30 -10.94 -8.20
N SER A 50 5.14 -9.99 -8.60
CA SER A 50 5.48 -9.75 -10.01
C SER A 50 6.96 -9.49 -10.17
N ALA A 51 7.73 -10.44 -10.69
CA ALA A 51 9.18 -10.26 -10.86
C ALA A 51 9.56 -9.05 -11.75
N ALA A 52 8.66 -8.59 -12.62
CA ALA A 52 8.88 -7.46 -13.53
C ALA A 52 8.32 -6.11 -13.02
N HIS A 53 7.31 -6.14 -12.14
CA HIS A 53 6.60 -4.92 -11.68
C HIS A 53 6.69 -4.71 -10.17
N SER A 54 7.33 -5.64 -9.44
CA SER A 54 7.80 -5.43 -8.07
C SER A 54 9.02 -4.51 -8.12
N GLU A 55 8.81 -3.30 -8.65
CA GLU A 55 9.86 -2.31 -8.73
C GLU A 55 10.23 -1.89 -7.32
N ALA A 56 11.54 -1.90 -7.06
CA ALA A 56 12.16 -1.56 -5.80
C ALA A 56 11.65 -0.27 -5.14
N HIS A 57 11.18 0.67 -5.97
CA HIS A 57 10.77 1.98 -5.51
C HIS A 57 9.35 2.05 -4.95
N VAL A 58 8.47 1.06 -5.21
CA VAL A 58 7.07 1.13 -4.76
C VAL A 58 6.96 1.10 -3.23
N PRO A 59 7.63 0.19 -2.49
CA PRO A 59 7.68 0.26 -1.04
C PRO A 59 8.14 1.62 -0.50
N GLY A 60 9.19 2.20 -1.11
CA GLY A 60 9.72 3.50 -0.69
C GLY A 60 8.74 4.65 -0.94
N ARG A 61 7.98 4.63 -2.04
CA ARG A 61 6.94 5.63 -2.31
C ARG A 61 5.78 5.53 -1.34
N HIS A 62 5.35 4.31 -1.02
CA HIS A 62 4.31 4.07 -0.02
C HIS A 62 4.78 4.52 1.37
N LEU A 63 6.00 4.15 1.77
CA LEU A 63 6.59 4.60 3.03
C LEU A 63 6.59 6.12 3.14
N ASN A 64 7.07 6.80 2.10
CA ASN A 64 7.05 8.26 2.06
C ASN A 64 5.62 8.82 2.18
N ALA A 65 4.66 8.24 1.45
CA ALA A 65 3.27 8.70 1.50
C ALA A 65 2.61 8.47 2.87
N LEU A 66 2.86 7.34 3.52
CA LEU A 66 2.36 7.02 4.86
C LEU A 66 2.88 8.02 5.89
N LEU A 67 4.20 8.26 5.92
CA LEU A 67 4.81 9.23 6.84
C LEU A 67 4.30 10.66 6.60
N ASN A 68 4.11 11.05 5.33
CA ASN A 68 3.54 12.36 5.00
C ASN A 68 2.05 12.46 5.39
N ALA A 69 1.29 11.36 5.40
CA ALA A 69 -0.11 11.38 5.81
C ALA A 69 -0.25 11.67 7.32
N GLU A 70 0.64 11.11 8.15
CA GLU A 70 0.69 11.42 9.57
C GLU A 70 1.05 12.90 9.80
N ASP A 71 2.12 13.37 9.16
CA ASP A 71 2.63 14.73 9.32
C ASP A 71 1.63 15.79 8.79
N ALA A 72 1.12 15.62 7.57
CA ALA A 72 0.33 16.65 6.91
C ALA A 72 -1.17 16.63 7.27
N ALA A 73 -1.73 15.47 7.63
CA ALA A 73 -3.16 15.30 7.84
C ALA A 73 -3.54 14.75 9.23
N GLY A 74 -2.55 14.39 10.07
CA GLY A 74 -2.81 13.81 11.39
C GLY A 74 -3.56 12.48 11.31
N VAL A 75 -3.35 11.72 10.22
CA VAL A 75 -3.86 10.35 10.09
C VAL A 75 -3.00 9.45 10.96
N ALA A 76 -3.62 8.56 11.74
CA ALA A 76 -2.87 7.55 12.47
C ALA A 76 -2.54 6.39 11.52
N VAL A 77 -1.26 6.17 11.24
CA VAL A 77 -0.82 5.03 10.45
C VAL A 77 -0.37 3.91 11.40
N ASP A 78 -0.65 2.67 11.02
CA ASP A 78 -0.17 1.50 11.77
C ASP A 78 1.35 1.37 11.62
N GLU A 79 2.07 1.38 12.75
CA GLU A 79 3.52 1.22 12.79
C GLU A 79 3.97 -0.06 12.07
N ALA A 80 3.20 -1.15 12.17
CA ALA A 80 3.52 -2.40 11.48
C ALA A 80 3.52 -2.24 9.96
N ALA A 81 2.67 -1.37 9.41
CA ALA A 81 2.69 -1.05 7.99
C ALA A 81 3.94 -0.26 7.61
N ILE A 82 4.38 0.67 8.46
CA ILE A 82 5.62 1.44 8.26
C ILE A 82 6.82 0.50 8.24
N GLU A 83 6.94 -0.38 9.24
CA GLU A 83 8.03 -1.35 9.35
C GLU A 83 8.12 -2.28 8.13
N LYS A 84 6.99 -2.82 7.67
CA LYS A 84 6.95 -3.69 6.48
C LYS A 84 7.40 -2.95 5.22
N HIS A 85 6.96 -1.71 5.02
CA HIS A 85 7.40 -0.91 3.88
C HIS A 85 8.88 -0.54 3.96
N ALA A 86 9.39 -0.22 5.16
CA ALA A 86 10.80 0.08 5.37
C ALA A 86 11.69 -1.16 5.08
N ALA A 87 11.29 -2.33 5.57
CA ALA A 87 11.98 -3.59 5.29
C ALA A 87 11.96 -3.93 3.78
N ALA A 88 10.79 -3.86 3.15
CA ALA A 88 10.66 -4.11 1.72
C ALA A 88 11.48 -3.10 0.87
N ALA A 89 11.52 -1.82 1.27
CA ALA A 89 12.36 -0.81 0.62
C ALA A 89 13.85 -1.12 0.80
N PHE A 90 14.29 -1.55 1.99
CA PHE A 90 15.68 -1.91 2.23
C PHE A 90 16.13 -3.10 1.36
N TYR A 91 15.34 -4.18 1.32
CA TYR A 91 15.65 -5.35 0.49
C TYR A 91 15.70 -5.02 -1.00
N SER A 92 15.02 -3.96 -1.42
CA SER A 92 15.02 -3.53 -2.81
C SER A 92 16.33 -2.90 -3.29
N TYR A 93 17.19 -2.47 -2.35
CA TYR A 93 18.53 -1.94 -2.60
C TYR A 93 19.64 -2.98 -2.39
N SER A 94 19.30 -4.21 -1.97
CA SER A 94 20.22 -5.30 -1.66
C SER A 94 20.27 -6.33 -2.79
#